data_AF-A0A1E1KTJ7-F1
#
_entry.id   AF-A0A1E1KTJ7-F1
#
_cell.length_a   1.000
_cell.length_b   1.000
_cell.length_c   1.000
_cell.angle_alpha   90.00
_cell.angle_beta   90.00
_cell.angle_gamma   90.00
#
_symmetry.space_group_name_H-M   'P 1'
#
loop_
_entity.id
_entity.type
_entity.pdbx_description
1 polymer ?
#
loop_
_entity_poly.entity_id
_entity_poly.type
_entity_poly.pdbx_seq_one_letter_code
_entity_poly.pdbx_strand_id
1 'polypeptide(L)'
;MRFISVFLLGLSSLTVTLAKEGLELDPCKKPLDCKSGICAQGSTKQVCMASGKKNEQCLRLKPDSCNSGLKCVAVRGVAIGNCNPA
;
A
#
# COMPACT_ATOMS: atom_id res chain seq x y z
N MET A 1 -43.52 29.75 29.63
CA MET A 1 -42.18 30.27 29.30
C MET A 1 -41.37 29.13 28.70
N ARG A 2 -40.91 29.29 27.45
CA ARG A 2 -40.13 28.30 26.71
C ARG A 2 -38.66 28.43 27.13
N PHE A 3 -38.07 27.40 27.73
CA PHE A 3 -36.62 27.32 27.89
C PHE A 3 -36.06 26.13 27.11
N ILE A 4 -35.23 26.52 26.15
CA ILE A 4 -34.45 25.73 25.22
C ILE A 4 -33.36 25.02 25.99
N SER A 5 -33.18 23.73 25.77
CA SER A 5 -31.84 23.13 25.78
C SER A 5 -31.88 21.87 24.92
N VAL A 6 -31.65 22.14 23.63
CA VAL A 6 -31.20 21.16 22.65
C VAL A 6 -29.92 20.57 23.23
N PHE A 7 -30.02 19.43 23.90
CA PHE A 7 -28.88 18.61 24.28
C PHE A 7 -28.26 18.09 22.98
N LEU A 8 -27.34 18.91 22.49
CA LEU A 8 -26.41 18.67 21.41
C LEU A 8 -25.81 17.27 21.52
N LEU A 9 -26.31 16.34 20.70
CA LEU A 9 -25.56 15.69 19.62
C LEU A 9 -24.02 15.68 19.81
N GLY A 10 -23.54 15.07 20.90
CA GLY A 10 -22.13 15.09 21.30
C GLY A 10 -21.41 13.73 21.25
N LEU A 11 -21.91 12.76 20.48
CA LEU A 11 -21.30 11.42 20.35
C LEU A 11 -20.77 11.11 18.94
N SER A 12 -20.64 12.12 18.08
CA SER A 12 -20.08 11.98 16.74
C SER A 12 -18.59 12.26 16.72
N SER A 13 -17.73 11.41 17.32
CA SER A 13 -16.27 11.50 17.10
C SER A 13 -15.48 10.22 17.43
N LEU A 14 -16.10 9.04 17.39
CA LEU A 14 -15.33 7.81 17.12
C LEU A 14 -15.23 7.58 15.61
N THR A 15 -14.64 8.54 14.89
CA THR A 15 -13.93 8.25 13.64
C THR A 15 -12.66 7.51 14.05
N VAL A 16 -12.82 6.21 14.31
CA VAL A 16 -11.69 5.30 14.50
C VAL A 16 -10.83 5.44 13.25
N THR A 17 -9.66 6.00 13.47
CA THR A 17 -8.62 6.28 12.49
C THR A 17 -8.03 4.95 12.01
N LEU A 18 -8.81 4.15 11.28
CA LEU A 18 -8.32 3.08 10.40
C LEU A 18 -7.94 3.69 9.03
N ALA A 19 -7.16 4.77 9.08
CA ALA A 19 -6.33 5.21 7.95
C ALA A 19 -4.88 4.75 8.20
N LYS A 20 -4.73 3.55 8.77
CA LYS A 20 -3.43 2.92 9.05
C LYS A 20 -3.20 1.72 8.14
N GLU A 21 -3.66 1.81 6.90
CA GLU A 21 -3.12 1.03 5.78
C GLU A 21 -3.14 1.98 4.59
N GLY A 22 -1.97 2.57 4.30
CA GLY A 22 -1.76 3.43 3.15
C GLY A 22 -2.03 2.67 1.86
N LEU A 23 -3.31 2.59 1.48
CA LEU A 23 -3.75 2.32 0.13
C LEU A 23 -3.54 3.60 -0.71
N GLU A 24 -2.31 4.10 -0.73
CA GLU A 24 -1.86 5.05 -1.75
C GLU A 24 -1.87 4.29 -3.07
N LEU A 25 -3.04 4.24 -3.71
CA LEU A 25 -3.21 3.85 -5.12
C LEU A 25 -2.67 4.99 -6.00
N ASP A 26 -1.44 5.39 -5.74
CA ASP A 26 -0.76 6.40 -6.51
C ASP A 26 -0.55 5.86 -7.92
N PRO A 27 -0.99 6.58 -8.96
CA PRO A 27 -0.86 6.09 -10.32
C PRO A 27 0.61 5.95 -10.70
N CYS A 28 0.98 4.80 -11.24
CA CYS A 28 2.34 4.53 -11.70
C CYS A 28 2.38 4.24 -13.19
N LYS A 29 3.48 4.60 -13.84
CA LYS A 29 3.77 4.17 -15.22
C LYS A 29 4.86 3.12 -15.25
N LYS A 30 5.76 3.13 -14.26
CA LYS A 30 6.88 2.22 -14.11
C LYS A 30 6.98 1.73 -12.67
N PRO A 31 7.54 0.53 -12.45
CA PRO A 31 7.79 0.01 -11.11
C PRO A 31 8.65 0.97 -10.25
N LEU A 32 9.58 1.71 -10.87
CA LEU A 32 10.45 2.67 -10.17
C LEU A 32 9.71 3.90 -9.63
N ASP A 33 8.53 4.23 -10.15
CA ASP A 33 7.71 5.33 -9.63
C ASP A 33 7.18 5.01 -8.23
N CYS A 34 7.02 3.72 -7.92
CA CYS A 34 6.51 3.26 -6.65
C CYS A 34 7.62 3.13 -5.62
N LYS A 35 7.36 3.61 -4.40
CA LYS A 35 8.28 3.45 -3.26
C LYS A 35 8.63 1.96 -3.04
N SER A 36 7.63 1.10 -3.17
CA SER A 36 7.72 -0.36 -3.11
C SER A 36 8.38 -0.98 -4.34
N GLY A 37 8.57 -0.27 -5.45
CA GLY A 37 9.05 -0.90 -6.68
C GLY A 37 8.01 -1.78 -7.39
N ILE A 38 6.73 -1.75 -7.01
CA ILE A 38 5.67 -2.56 -7.62
C ILE A 38 4.59 -1.65 -8.20
N CYS A 39 4.40 -1.77 -9.51
CA CYS A 39 3.37 -1.09 -10.27
C CYS A 39 2.42 -2.13 -10.87
N ALA A 40 1.22 -2.27 -10.29
CA ALA A 40 0.26 -3.29 -10.67
C ALA A 40 -0.94 -2.67 -11.40
N GLN A 41 -1.62 -3.44 -12.24
CA GLN A 41 -2.84 -2.99 -12.91
C GLN A 41 -4.00 -2.95 -11.91
N GLY A 42 -4.44 -1.74 -11.55
CA GLY A 42 -5.67 -1.52 -10.81
C GLY A 42 -6.90 -1.52 -11.74
N SER A 43 -8.09 -1.25 -11.19
CA SER A 43 -9.36 -1.34 -11.93
C SER A 43 -9.46 -0.43 -13.15
N THR A 44 -8.79 0.72 -13.15
CA THR A 44 -8.86 1.71 -14.24
C THR A 44 -7.49 2.23 -14.68
N LYS A 45 -6.44 2.05 -13.86
CA LYS A 45 -5.09 2.54 -14.11
C LYS A 45 -4.07 1.69 -13.37
N GLN A 46 -2.82 1.76 -13.81
CA GLN A 46 -1.70 1.19 -13.06
C GLN A 46 -1.48 1.98 -11.76
N VAL A 47 -1.28 1.27 -10.66
CA VAL A 47 -1.20 1.82 -9.30
C VAL A 47 -0.05 1.20 -8.53
N CYS A 48 0.55 2.00 -7.65
CA CYS A 48 1.56 1.51 -6.72
C CYS A 48 0.93 0.61 -5.67
N MET A 49 1.58 -0.51 -5.40
CA MET A 49 1.20 -1.40 -4.29
C MET A 49 2.14 -1.21 -3.12
N ALA A 50 1.68 -1.42 -1.89
CA ALA A 50 2.48 -1.20 -0.69
C ALA A 50 3.70 -2.13 -0.61
N SER A 51 3.50 -3.45 -0.78
CA SER A 51 4.55 -4.47 -0.84
C SER A 51 3.98 -5.76 -1.45
N GLY A 52 4.84 -6.54 -2.10
CA GLY A 52 4.50 -7.82 -2.72
C GLY A 52 4.44 -8.96 -1.72
N LYS A 53 3.46 -9.85 -1.91
CA LYS A 53 3.26 -11.11 -1.21
C LYS A 53 4.13 -12.21 -1.82
N LYS A 54 4.11 -13.40 -1.21
CA LYS A 54 4.84 -14.58 -1.71
C LYS A 54 4.51 -14.84 -3.18
N ASN A 55 5.55 -15.04 -3.99
CA ASN A 55 5.50 -15.22 -5.45
C ASN A 55 5.04 -14.01 -6.26
N GLU A 56 4.78 -12.85 -5.63
CA GLU A 56 4.50 -11.63 -6.38
C GLU A 56 5.79 -10.98 -6.89
N GLN A 57 5.64 -10.16 -7.93
CA GLN A 57 6.73 -9.45 -8.56
C GLN A 57 7.32 -8.40 -7.60
N CYS A 58 8.64 -8.27 -7.60
CA CYS A 58 9.37 -7.35 -6.74
C CYS A 58 10.55 -6.73 -7.49
N LEU A 59 11.02 -5.59 -7.00
CA LEU A 59 12.19 -4.91 -7.55
C LEU A 59 13.39 -5.11 -6.62
N ARG A 60 14.43 -5.80 -7.09
CA ARG A 60 15.63 -6.13 -6.30
C ARG A 60 16.35 -4.90 -5.74
N LEU A 61 16.21 -3.76 -6.40
CA LEU A 61 16.79 -2.47 -5.98
C LEU A 61 16.00 -1.81 -4.82
N LYS A 62 14.83 -2.34 -4.47
CA LYS A 62 13.94 -1.82 -3.43
C LYS A 62 13.73 -2.88 -2.34
N PRO A 63 14.28 -2.69 -1.13
CA PRO A 63 14.10 -3.67 -0.05
C PRO A 63 12.63 -3.76 0.42
N ASP A 64 11.87 -2.66 0.30
CA ASP A 64 10.46 -2.59 0.65
C ASP A 64 9.51 -3.20 -0.41
N SER A 65 10.06 -3.82 -1.47
CA SER A 65 9.25 -4.50 -2.47
C SER A 65 8.52 -5.71 -1.95
N CYS A 66 9.00 -6.38 -0.90
CA CYS A 66 8.36 -7.58 -0.38
C CYS A 66 7.88 -7.35 1.05
N ASN A 67 6.76 -7.99 1.41
CA ASN A 67 6.27 -7.99 2.78
C ASN A 67 7.31 -8.58 3.75
N SER A 68 7.19 -8.20 5.03
CA SER A 68 8.09 -8.67 6.09
C SER A 68 8.19 -10.20 6.11
N GLY A 69 9.43 -10.71 6.15
CA GLY A 69 9.74 -12.15 6.10
C GLY A 69 9.96 -12.71 4.68
N LEU A 70 9.83 -11.88 3.65
CA LEU A 70 10.13 -12.24 2.26
C LEU A 70 11.32 -11.41 1.74
N LYS A 71 12.11 -12.01 0.85
CA LYS A 71 13.19 -11.36 0.11
C LYS A 71 12.86 -11.36 -1.39
N CYS A 72 13.26 -10.30 -2.08
CA CYS A 72 13.16 -10.26 -3.52
C CYS A 72 14.26 -11.09 -4.18
N VAL A 73 13.88 -12.22 -4.80
CA VAL A 73 14.80 -13.13 -5.48
C VAL A 73 14.69 -12.89 -6.99
N ALA A 74 15.78 -12.40 -7.59
CA ALA A 74 15.87 -12.14 -9.02
C ALA A 74 17.09 -12.86 -9.62
N VAL A 75 16.98 -13.24 -10.89
CA VAL A 75 18.11 -13.77 -11.67
C VAL A 75 19.22 -12.71 -11.74
N ARG A 76 20.49 -13.15 -11.74
CA ARG A 76 21.65 -12.25 -11.79
C ARG A 76 21.58 -11.39 -13.07
N GLY A 77 21.63 -10.06 -12.91
CA GLY A 77 21.50 -9.10 -14.01
C GLY A 77 20.07 -8.60 -14.27
N VAL A 78 19.06 -9.14 -13.59
CA VAL A 78 17.66 -8.72 -13.72
C VAL A 78 17.25 -7.91 -12.48
N ALA A 79 16.71 -6.71 -12.70
CA ALA A 79 16.23 -5.83 -11.61
C ALA A 79 14.89 -6.29 -11.03
N ILE A 80 14.12 -7.05 -11.80
CA ILE A 80 12.81 -7.59 -11.44
C ILE A 80 12.97 -9.05 -10.99
N GLY A 81 12.39 -9.40 -9.86
CA GLY A 81 12.35 -10.76 -9.32
C GLY A 81 11.00 -11.07 -8.71
N ASN A 82 10.96 -12.13 -7.89
CA ASN A 82 9.77 -12.54 -7.15
C ASN A 82 10.05 -12.61 -5.65
N CYS A 83 9.07 -12.23 -4.84
CA CYS A 83 9.16 -12.33 -3.39
C CYS A 83 9.13 -13.79 -2.94
N ASN A 84 10.19 -14.24 -2.29
CA ASN A 84 10.33 -15.58 -1.74
C ASN A 84 10.67 -15.53 -0.25
N PRO A 85 10.36 -16.59 0.52
CA PRO A 85 10.82 -16.69 1.90
C PRO A 85 12.35 -16.55 1.98
N ALA A 86 12.77 -15.78 2.97
CA ALA A 86 14.13 -15.28 3.17
C ALA A 86 15.16 -16.31 3.63
#